data_AF-A0A957MCK7-F1
#
_entry.id   AF-A0A957MCK7-F1
#
_cell.length_a   1.000
_cell.length_b   1.000
_cell.length_c   1.000
_cell.angle_alpha   90.00
_cell.angle_beta   90.00
_cell.angle_gamma   90.00
#
_symmetry.space_group_name_H-M   'P 1'
#
loop_
_entity.id
_entity.type
_entity.pdbx_description
1 polymer ?
#
loop_
_entity_poly.entity_id
_entity_poly.type
_entity_poly.pdbx_seq_one_letter_code
_entity_poly.pdbx_strand_id
1 'polypeptide(L)'
;YYRIVPEGTLVDWDGGDFVVPRPQDGNLNRNYPSNWVPESQQYGSGEHPLSEPEIAAVVRWILDHPNIAGMQCYHSHSGVILRPWLTFPDTHFLGEDKRLYLSIGELGVAETGYPLISVYEDFTPDKSLKRFGSSIDWTFGSLGIPTFSTELWDVFTAAGIVRDDFYPLRNFPESDWLKLLRWQDEALGGDGFLPWTPFDHPQLGPVEIGGWKRMFTFRNPPPAHYLEEMARANCRFTLRHAACAPKLRLRDVTATPLGDRLWQISAVVDNTGYLPTSLSAQAVAMHEAKPVAAELSGPPEMNFVQGMERVDLGHLAGRMQRHIAYSRFYDWPS
;
A
#
# COMPACT_ATOMS: atom_id res chain seq x y z
N TYR A 1 -5.06 -28.87 -30.35
CA TYR A 1 -4.50 -28.21 -29.15
C TYR A 1 -3.40 -27.28 -29.62
N TYR A 2 -3.41 -26.02 -29.18
CA TYR A 2 -2.41 -25.02 -29.53
C TYR A 2 -1.66 -24.59 -28.26
N ARG A 3 -0.41 -24.17 -28.41
CA ARG A 3 0.41 -23.61 -27.32
C ARG A 3 0.62 -22.13 -27.59
N ILE A 4 0.21 -21.26 -26.67
CA ILE A 4 0.44 -19.82 -26.75
C ILE A 4 1.70 -19.49 -25.94
N VAL A 5 2.65 -18.79 -26.56
CA VAL A 5 3.91 -18.35 -25.95
C VAL A 5 4.17 -16.88 -26.28
N PRO A 6 5.01 -16.16 -25.52
CA PRO A 6 5.46 -14.84 -25.90
C PRO A 6 6.15 -14.85 -27.27
N GLU A 7 5.99 -13.78 -28.04
CA GLU A 7 6.73 -13.56 -29.27
C GLU A 7 8.23 -13.41 -28.97
N GLY A 8 9.09 -14.01 -29.81
CA GLY A 8 10.53 -13.88 -29.71
C GLY A 8 11.28 -15.07 -30.31
N THR A 9 12.61 -15.01 -30.25
CA THR A 9 13.50 -16.09 -30.69
C THR A 9 13.89 -16.99 -29.53
N LEU A 10 14.08 -18.28 -29.81
CA LEU A 10 14.59 -19.25 -28.84
C LEU A 10 16.12 -19.19 -28.82
N VAL A 11 16.69 -18.99 -27.63
CA VAL A 11 18.15 -18.99 -27.40
C VAL A 11 18.63 -20.43 -27.22
N ASP A 12 19.71 -20.79 -27.90
CA ASP A 12 20.36 -22.12 -27.83
C ASP A 12 19.43 -23.31 -28.06
N TRP A 13 18.42 -23.14 -28.92
CA TRP A 13 17.46 -24.18 -29.24
C TRP A 13 17.92 -25.04 -30.43
N ASP A 14 17.97 -26.35 -30.23
CA ASP A 14 18.51 -27.36 -31.15
C ASP A 14 17.44 -28.12 -31.96
N GLY A 15 16.19 -27.67 -31.89
CA GLY A 15 15.06 -28.30 -32.57
C GLY A 15 14.41 -29.35 -31.68
N GLY A 16 13.35 -28.96 -30.96
CA GLY A 16 12.63 -29.84 -30.04
C GLY A 16 11.65 -29.07 -29.16
N ASP A 17 11.24 -29.69 -28.05
CA ASP A 17 10.44 -28.98 -27.06
C ASP A 17 11.27 -27.87 -26.40
N PHE A 18 10.62 -26.73 -26.16
CA PHE A 18 11.24 -25.62 -25.44
C PHE A 18 10.38 -25.19 -24.26
N VAL A 19 11.03 -24.57 -23.28
CA VAL A 19 10.38 -23.91 -22.14
C VAL A 19 10.57 -22.42 -22.25
N VAL A 20 9.54 -21.65 -21.94
CA VAL A 20 9.70 -20.19 -21.79
C VAL A 20 10.37 -19.98 -20.44
N PRO A 21 11.60 -19.46 -20.39
CA PRO A 21 12.29 -19.26 -19.13
C PRO A 21 11.49 -18.28 -18.27
N ARG A 22 11.56 -18.46 -16.95
CA ARG A 22 11.02 -17.45 -16.04
C ARG A 22 11.82 -16.15 -16.21
N PRO A 23 11.16 -14.98 -16.14
CA PRO A 23 11.85 -13.71 -16.02
C PRO A 23 12.89 -13.75 -14.89
N GLN A 24 14.04 -13.08 -15.09
CA GLN A 24 15.14 -12.99 -14.11
C GLN A 24 15.14 -11.64 -13.37
N ASP A 25 14.05 -10.89 -13.47
CA ASP A 25 13.83 -9.54 -12.94
C ASP A 25 13.51 -9.49 -11.43
N GLY A 26 13.59 -10.63 -10.75
CA GLY A 26 13.29 -10.76 -9.32
C GLY A 26 11.83 -10.43 -8.99
N ASN A 27 11.50 -10.39 -7.71
CA ASN A 27 10.20 -9.93 -7.21
C ASN A 27 10.46 -8.91 -6.12
N LEU A 28 10.75 -7.68 -6.53
CA LEU A 28 11.22 -6.62 -5.63
C LEU A 28 10.33 -6.44 -4.38
N ASN A 29 9.02 -6.70 -4.48
CA ASN A 29 8.11 -6.68 -3.32
C ASN A 29 8.19 -7.96 -2.44
N ARG A 30 9.33 -8.66 -2.46
CA ARG A 30 9.71 -9.78 -1.57
C ARG A 30 11.09 -9.56 -0.92
N ASN A 31 11.78 -8.47 -1.25
CA ASN A 31 13.14 -8.18 -0.79
C ASN A 31 13.17 -7.24 0.44
N TYR A 32 12.00 -6.84 0.99
CA TYR A 32 11.95 -5.97 2.16
C TYR A 32 12.30 -6.73 3.45
N PRO A 33 12.83 -6.05 4.49
CA PRO A 33 13.38 -6.70 5.68
C PRO A 33 12.38 -7.49 6.53
N SER A 34 11.14 -7.00 6.66
CA SER A 34 10.17 -7.64 7.57
C SER A 34 9.72 -8.98 7.07
N ASN A 35 9.82 -9.98 7.96
CA ASN A 35 9.46 -11.36 7.70
C ASN A 35 10.14 -11.94 6.45
N TRP A 36 11.30 -11.41 6.05
CA TRP A 36 12.00 -11.90 4.87
C TRP A 36 12.38 -13.38 5.00
N VAL A 37 12.32 -14.13 3.90
CA VAL A 37 12.76 -15.53 3.82
C VAL A 37 13.60 -15.76 2.56
N PRO A 38 14.49 -16.76 2.52
CA PRO A 38 15.33 -17.04 1.35
C PRO A 38 14.54 -17.40 0.08
N GLU A 39 15.20 -17.25 -1.08
CA GLU A 39 14.64 -17.52 -2.41
C GLU A 39 14.02 -18.93 -2.55
N SER A 40 14.55 -19.91 -1.81
CA SER A 40 14.04 -21.28 -1.76
C SER A 40 12.63 -21.40 -1.17
N GLN A 41 12.18 -20.40 -0.41
CA GLN A 41 10.83 -20.32 0.16
C GLN A 41 9.97 -19.26 -0.52
N GLN A 42 10.58 -18.15 -0.94
CA GLN A 42 9.87 -17.04 -1.58
C GLN A 42 10.61 -16.59 -2.84
N TYR A 43 10.03 -16.89 -4.00
CA TYR A 43 10.55 -16.40 -5.27
C TYR A 43 10.70 -14.86 -5.29
N GLY A 44 11.86 -14.42 -5.73
CA GLY A 44 12.31 -13.04 -5.88
C GLY A 44 12.65 -12.33 -4.58
N SER A 45 12.87 -13.06 -3.48
CA SER A 45 13.32 -12.48 -2.22
C SER A 45 14.81 -12.14 -2.23
N GLY A 46 15.60 -12.69 -3.15
CA GLY A 46 17.02 -12.36 -3.33
C GLY A 46 17.94 -13.12 -2.38
N GLU A 47 19.21 -12.72 -2.33
CA GLU A 47 20.23 -13.39 -1.50
C GLU A 47 20.06 -13.10 0.00
N HIS A 48 19.62 -11.89 0.33
CA HIS A 48 19.35 -11.40 1.68
C HIS A 48 18.36 -10.21 1.58
N PRO A 49 17.69 -9.76 2.66
CA PRO A 49 16.86 -8.57 2.56
C PRO A 49 17.70 -7.36 2.11
N LEU A 50 17.14 -6.53 1.24
CA LEU A 50 17.82 -5.39 0.61
C LEU A 50 18.98 -5.76 -0.33
N SER A 51 19.06 -7.01 -0.82
CA SER A 51 20.02 -7.37 -1.86
C SER A 51 19.77 -6.63 -3.18
N GLU A 52 18.51 -6.29 -3.46
CA GLU A 52 18.15 -5.57 -4.68
C GLU A 52 18.43 -4.07 -4.48
N PRO A 53 19.26 -3.44 -5.33
CA PRO A 53 19.66 -2.05 -5.15
C PRO A 53 18.47 -1.07 -5.17
N GLU A 54 17.42 -1.37 -5.92
CA GLU A 54 16.18 -0.60 -5.97
C GLU A 54 15.48 -0.59 -4.60
N ILE A 55 15.37 -1.75 -3.96
CA ILE A 55 14.73 -1.87 -2.65
C ILE A 55 15.61 -1.29 -1.55
N ALA A 56 16.92 -1.51 -1.61
CA ALA A 56 17.87 -0.86 -0.72
C ALA A 56 17.75 0.68 -0.77
N ALA A 57 17.59 1.26 -1.97
CA ALA A 57 17.41 2.70 -2.16
C ALA A 57 16.09 3.21 -1.56
N VAL A 58 14.97 2.51 -1.82
CA VAL A 58 13.65 2.86 -1.25
C VAL A 58 13.67 2.79 0.27
N VAL A 59 14.21 1.71 0.83
CA VAL A 59 14.29 1.52 2.28
C VAL A 59 15.16 2.59 2.94
N ARG A 60 16.33 2.87 2.38
CA ARG A 60 17.20 3.93 2.87
C ARG A 60 16.51 5.30 2.84
N TRP A 61 15.83 5.62 1.72
CA TRP A 61 15.10 6.86 1.62
C TRP A 61 14.02 6.98 2.71
N ILE A 62 13.22 5.93 2.93
CA ILE A 62 12.18 5.96 3.97
C ILE A 62 12.79 6.17 5.37
N LEU A 63 13.89 5.46 5.69
CA LEU A 63 14.57 5.60 6.98
C LEU A 63 15.18 6.99 7.20
N ASP A 64 15.66 7.64 6.13
CA ASP A 64 16.19 9.00 6.17
C ASP A 64 15.08 10.08 6.26
N HIS A 65 13.80 9.71 6.19
CA HIS A 65 12.64 10.63 6.19
C HIS A 65 11.64 10.29 7.32
N PRO A 66 11.93 10.68 8.58
CA PRO A 66 11.16 10.26 9.76
C PRO A 66 9.76 10.89 9.89
N ASN A 67 9.32 11.69 8.91
CA ASN A 67 8.02 12.39 8.95
C ASN A 67 6.99 11.82 7.95
N ILE A 68 7.16 10.56 7.53
CA ILE A 68 6.18 9.86 6.69
C ILE A 68 5.02 9.38 7.57
N ALA A 69 3.84 9.95 7.37
CA ALA A 69 2.62 9.61 8.15
C ALA A 69 1.74 8.53 7.49
N GLY A 70 2.05 8.13 6.27
CA GLY A 70 1.33 7.10 5.52
C GLY A 70 1.95 6.86 4.14
N MET A 71 1.72 5.68 3.57
CA MET A 71 2.24 5.29 2.26
C MET A 71 1.19 4.58 1.41
N GLN A 72 1.26 4.79 0.08
CA GLN A 72 0.44 4.07 -0.91
C GLN A 72 1.35 3.33 -1.88
N CYS A 73 1.24 2.00 -1.96
CA CYS A 73 1.92 1.18 -2.96
C CYS A 73 0.95 0.87 -4.10
N TYR A 74 1.28 1.26 -5.33
CA TYR A 74 0.49 0.90 -6.49
C TYR A 74 1.04 -0.36 -7.16
N HIS A 75 0.17 -1.34 -7.31
CA HIS A 75 0.37 -2.57 -8.04
C HIS A 75 -0.73 -2.70 -9.09
N SER A 76 -0.61 -3.73 -9.91
CA SER A 76 -1.66 -4.15 -10.83
C SER A 76 -1.55 -5.67 -11.00
N HIS A 77 -2.61 -6.46 -10.98
CA HIS A 77 -4.01 -6.07 -11.13
C HIS A 77 -4.92 -6.87 -10.21
N SER A 78 -6.14 -6.36 -9.97
CA SER A 78 -7.30 -7.06 -9.38
C SER A 78 -8.45 -6.15 -8.97
N GLY A 79 -8.26 -4.83 -8.99
CA GLY A 79 -9.27 -3.87 -8.57
C GLY A 79 -9.56 -3.93 -7.06
N VAL A 80 -8.52 -4.05 -6.22
CA VAL A 80 -8.66 -4.18 -4.76
C VAL A 80 -7.70 -3.28 -3.99
N ILE A 81 -8.12 -2.88 -2.79
CA ILE A 81 -7.27 -2.19 -1.81
C ILE A 81 -6.87 -3.21 -0.74
N LEU A 82 -5.57 -3.33 -0.51
CA LEU A 82 -4.96 -4.31 0.37
C LEU A 82 -4.47 -3.63 1.65
N ARG A 83 -4.85 -4.19 2.79
CA ARG A 83 -4.24 -3.89 4.10
C ARG A 83 -3.28 -5.00 4.54
N PRO A 84 -2.25 -4.70 5.34
CA PRO A 84 -1.46 -5.72 6.02
C PRO A 84 -2.36 -6.57 6.95
N TRP A 85 -1.90 -7.73 7.41
CA TRP A 85 -0.58 -8.32 7.18
C TRP A 85 -0.60 -9.29 6.00
N LEU A 86 0.58 -9.60 5.46
CA LEU A 86 0.76 -10.71 4.51
C LEU A 86 1.00 -12.03 5.24
N THR A 87 1.66 -11.98 6.40
CA THR A 87 2.15 -13.18 7.10
C THR A 87 1.29 -13.59 8.29
N PHE A 88 0.39 -12.72 8.75
CA PHE A 88 -0.40 -12.88 9.98
C PHE A 88 -1.89 -12.55 9.77
N PRO A 89 -2.79 -13.18 10.54
CA PRO A 89 -4.21 -12.83 10.54
C PRO A 89 -4.46 -11.43 11.11
N ASP A 90 -5.65 -10.89 10.88
CA ASP A 90 -6.06 -9.57 11.39
C ASP A 90 -6.04 -9.49 12.93
N THR A 91 -6.08 -10.63 13.63
CA THR A 91 -5.93 -10.68 15.11
C THR A 91 -4.53 -10.31 15.59
N HIS A 92 -3.56 -10.18 14.69
CA HIS A 92 -2.21 -9.73 14.98
C HIS A 92 -2.09 -8.19 15.10
N PHE A 93 -3.08 -7.43 14.60
CA PHE A 93 -3.08 -5.97 14.79
C PHE A 93 -3.09 -5.59 16.26
N LEU A 94 -2.28 -4.60 16.61
CA LEU A 94 -2.20 -4.06 17.96
C LEU A 94 -3.22 -2.95 18.16
N GLY A 95 -3.77 -2.87 19.38
CA GLY A 95 -4.65 -1.79 19.80
C GLY A 95 -5.77 -1.50 18.80
N GLU A 96 -5.74 -0.30 18.21
CA GLU A 96 -6.77 0.19 17.29
C GLU A 96 -6.33 0.18 15.82
N ASP A 97 -5.21 -0.46 15.49
CA ASP A 97 -4.62 -0.39 14.16
C ASP A 97 -5.49 -1.08 13.10
N LYS A 98 -6.20 -2.15 13.46
CA LYS A 98 -7.20 -2.72 12.54
C LYS A 98 -8.26 -1.69 12.17
N ARG A 99 -8.76 -0.95 13.16
CA ARG A 99 -9.78 0.10 12.95
C ARG A 99 -9.23 1.26 12.13
N LEU A 100 -7.95 1.62 12.31
CA LEU A 100 -7.25 2.57 11.46
C LEU A 100 -7.37 2.16 9.98
N TYR A 101 -7.01 0.92 9.66
CA TYR A 101 -7.05 0.40 8.28
C TYR A 101 -8.46 0.37 7.71
N LEU A 102 -9.45 -0.06 8.52
CA LEU A 102 -10.84 -0.09 8.08
C LEU A 102 -11.36 1.32 7.77
N SER A 103 -11.18 2.28 8.68
CA SER A 103 -11.71 3.63 8.49
C SER A 103 -11.02 4.43 7.38
N ILE A 104 -9.70 4.29 7.21
CA ILE A 104 -9.01 4.94 6.08
C ILE A 104 -9.35 4.22 4.78
N GLY A 105 -9.41 2.89 4.80
CA GLY A 105 -9.75 2.11 3.62
C GLY A 105 -11.17 2.34 3.12
N GLU A 106 -12.15 2.63 3.99
CA GLU A 106 -13.50 3.10 3.61
C GLU A 106 -13.47 4.32 2.68
N LEU A 107 -12.53 5.26 2.89
CA LEU A 107 -12.32 6.40 1.99
C LEU A 107 -11.86 5.92 0.62
N GLY A 108 -10.98 4.92 0.57
CA GLY A 108 -10.52 4.31 -0.66
C GLY A 108 -11.64 3.58 -1.40
N VAL A 109 -12.47 2.81 -0.69
CA VAL A 109 -13.66 2.15 -1.26
C VAL A 109 -14.60 3.20 -1.87
N ALA A 110 -14.87 4.28 -1.14
CA ALA A 110 -15.75 5.36 -1.62
C ALA A 110 -15.19 6.09 -2.86
N GLU A 111 -13.86 6.25 -2.95
CA GLU A 111 -13.23 6.98 -4.06
C GLU A 111 -13.01 6.12 -5.32
N THR A 112 -12.80 4.82 -5.15
CA THR A 112 -12.37 3.91 -6.23
C THR A 112 -13.39 2.84 -6.59
N GLY A 113 -14.33 2.53 -5.69
CA GLY A 113 -15.22 1.37 -5.80
C GLY A 113 -14.54 0.03 -5.50
N TYR A 114 -13.22 0.00 -5.26
CA TYR A 114 -12.48 -1.22 -4.97
C TYR A 114 -12.71 -1.68 -3.53
N PRO A 115 -12.96 -2.98 -3.28
CA PRO A 115 -13.11 -3.46 -1.93
C PRO A 115 -11.78 -3.39 -1.16
N LEU A 116 -11.88 -3.07 0.13
CA LEU A 116 -10.79 -3.19 1.09
C LEU A 116 -10.73 -4.61 1.64
N ILE A 117 -9.63 -5.31 1.39
CA ILE A 117 -9.42 -6.69 1.83
C ILE A 117 -8.09 -6.88 2.58
N SER A 118 -8.03 -7.89 3.45
CA SER A 118 -6.81 -8.32 4.13
C SER A 118 -5.97 -9.18 3.19
N VAL A 119 -4.65 -8.92 3.14
CA VAL A 119 -3.79 -9.77 2.29
C VAL A 119 -3.73 -11.20 2.82
N TYR A 120 -3.65 -11.38 4.13
CA TYR A 120 -3.62 -12.70 4.73
C TYR A 120 -4.97 -13.40 4.63
N GLU A 121 -6.07 -12.78 5.06
CA GLU A 121 -7.37 -13.46 5.16
C GLU A 121 -8.01 -13.71 3.79
N ASP A 122 -8.01 -12.70 2.92
CA ASP A 122 -8.82 -12.69 1.70
C ASP A 122 -7.96 -12.91 0.44
N PHE A 123 -6.80 -12.25 0.36
CA PHE A 123 -5.95 -12.27 -0.83
C PHE A 123 -4.94 -13.44 -0.85
N THR A 124 -4.97 -14.32 0.15
CA THR A 124 -4.11 -15.51 0.23
C THR A 124 -4.98 -16.73 0.55
N PRO A 125 -5.60 -17.40 -0.44
CA PRO A 125 -6.51 -18.51 -0.16
C PRO A 125 -5.82 -19.68 0.54
N ASP A 126 -4.65 -20.09 0.04
CA ASP A 126 -3.80 -21.09 0.68
C ASP A 126 -2.80 -20.42 1.63
N LYS A 127 -3.06 -20.52 2.94
CA LYS A 127 -2.21 -19.89 3.97
C LYS A 127 -0.80 -20.49 4.04
N SER A 128 -0.57 -21.68 3.48
CA SER A 128 0.77 -22.26 3.36
C SER A 128 1.63 -21.53 2.32
N LEU A 129 1.00 -20.80 1.40
CA LEU A 129 1.62 -20.00 0.35
C LEU A 129 1.58 -18.49 0.65
N LYS A 130 1.49 -18.12 1.93
CA LYS A 130 1.59 -16.72 2.34
C LYS A 130 2.91 -16.10 1.90
N ARG A 131 2.87 -14.80 1.65
CA ARG A 131 3.98 -14.03 1.06
C ARG A 131 4.78 -13.30 2.13
N PHE A 132 6.05 -13.10 1.85
CA PHE A 132 7.04 -12.58 2.78
C PHE A 132 7.81 -11.40 2.18
N GLY A 133 8.42 -10.57 3.02
CA GLY A 133 9.32 -9.48 2.55
C GLY A 133 8.64 -8.40 1.72
N SER A 134 7.40 -8.04 2.03
CA SER A 134 6.66 -6.99 1.32
C SER A 134 6.85 -5.60 1.92
N SER A 135 6.77 -4.57 1.07
CA SER A 135 6.77 -3.17 1.46
C SER A 135 5.76 -2.86 2.55
N ILE A 136 4.50 -3.30 2.42
CA ILE A 136 3.43 -2.91 3.37
C ILE A 136 3.59 -3.60 4.73
N ASP A 137 4.10 -4.82 4.75
CA ASP A 137 4.44 -5.53 6.00
C ASP A 137 5.66 -4.91 6.67
N TRP A 138 6.63 -4.40 5.90
CA TRP A 138 7.79 -3.73 6.46
C TRP A 138 7.49 -2.33 6.97
N THR A 139 6.87 -1.47 6.18
CA THR A 139 6.59 -0.09 6.61
C THR A 139 5.59 -0.05 7.76
N PHE A 140 4.55 -0.87 7.74
CA PHE A 140 3.67 -0.97 8.89
C PHE A 140 4.33 -1.75 10.02
N GLY A 141 4.90 -2.92 9.75
CA GLY A 141 5.35 -3.81 10.82
C GLY A 141 6.59 -3.33 11.57
N SER A 142 7.55 -2.72 10.88
CA SER A 142 8.75 -2.18 11.51
C SER A 142 8.59 -0.71 11.91
N LEU A 143 7.90 0.11 11.10
CA LEU A 143 7.84 1.56 11.32
C LEU A 143 6.48 2.05 11.83
N GLY A 144 5.47 1.19 11.84
CA GLY A 144 4.10 1.56 12.19
C GLY A 144 3.45 2.56 11.22
N ILE A 145 4.01 2.74 10.02
CA ILE A 145 3.49 3.65 8.99
C ILE A 145 2.26 2.99 8.34
N PRO A 146 1.05 3.60 8.45
CA PRO A 146 -0.12 3.11 7.75
C PRO A 146 0.11 3.02 6.25
N THR A 147 0.10 1.80 5.71
CA THR A 147 0.46 1.54 4.32
C THR A 147 -0.58 0.67 3.66
N PHE A 148 -1.16 1.16 2.56
CA PHE A 148 -2.03 0.37 1.71
C PHE A 148 -1.31 0.01 0.43
N SER A 149 -1.63 -1.16 -0.11
CA SER A 149 -1.34 -1.49 -1.51
C SER A 149 -2.63 -1.46 -2.31
N THR A 150 -2.63 -0.92 -3.51
CA THR A 150 -3.78 -1.05 -4.42
C THR A 150 -3.38 -1.88 -5.63
N GLU A 151 -4.08 -2.98 -5.85
CA GLU A 151 -4.02 -3.72 -7.11
C GLU A 151 -4.97 -3.03 -8.09
N LEU A 152 -4.44 -2.13 -8.90
CA LEU A 152 -5.17 -1.33 -9.86
C LEU A 152 -5.76 -2.20 -10.97
N TRP A 153 -6.90 -1.78 -11.54
CA TRP A 153 -7.51 -2.37 -12.71
C TRP A 153 -8.04 -3.80 -12.52
N ASP A 154 -9.24 -4.04 -13.05
CA ASP A 154 -9.79 -5.38 -13.16
C ASP A 154 -10.57 -5.52 -14.47
N VAL A 155 -9.95 -6.18 -15.44
CA VAL A 155 -10.57 -6.45 -16.75
C VAL A 155 -11.84 -7.29 -16.63
N PHE A 156 -11.92 -8.16 -15.62
CA PHE A 156 -13.08 -9.02 -15.43
C PHE A 156 -14.28 -8.20 -14.98
N THR A 157 -14.11 -7.33 -13.98
CA THR A 157 -15.14 -6.36 -13.60
C THR A 157 -15.53 -5.45 -14.77
N ALA A 158 -14.56 -4.95 -15.55
CA ALA A 158 -14.84 -4.12 -16.74
C ALA A 158 -15.69 -4.86 -17.79
N ALA A 159 -15.49 -6.17 -17.94
CA ALA A 159 -16.27 -7.04 -18.83
C ALA A 159 -17.55 -7.63 -18.19
N GLY A 160 -17.92 -7.19 -16.98
CA GLY A 160 -19.12 -7.67 -16.29
C GLY A 160 -19.03 -9.13 -15.80
N ILE A 161 -17.82 -9.60 -15.51
CA ILE A 161 -17.54 -10.94 -15.00
C ILE A 161 -17.34 -10.87 -13.49
N VAL A 162 -18.20 -11.56 -12.75
CA VAL A 162 -18.10 -11.70 -11.29
C VAL A 162 -17.16 -12.86 -10.97
N ARG A 163 -16.23 -12.65 -10.04
CA ARG A 163 -15.26 -13.66 -9.59
C ARG A 163 -15.27 -13.75 -8.07
N ASP A 164 -15.02 -14.96 -7.58
CA ASP A 164 -14.88 -15.24 -6.15
C ASP A 164 -13.42 -15.14 -5.66
N ASP A 165 -12.48 -14.90 -6.58
CA ASP A 165 -11.06 -14.75 -6.27
C ASP A 165 -10.43 -13.52 -6.96
N PHE A 166 -9.27 -13.13 -6.44
CA PHE A 166 -8.49 -11.99 -6.91
C PHE A 166 -7.18 -12.41 -7.59
N TYR A 167 -7.08 -13.64 -8.12
CA TYR A 167 -5.89 -14.07 -8.87
C TYR A 167 -6.23 -14.46 -10.30
N PRO A 168 -5.31 -14.25 -11.26
CA PRO A 168 -5.60 -14.57 -12.65
C PRO A 168 -5.49 -16.07 -12.98
N LEU A 169 -6.47 -16.49 -13.81
CA LEU A 169 -6.36 -17.41 -14.95
C LEU A 169 -6.20 -18.90 -14.66
N ARG A 170 -7.23 -19.55 -14.09
CA ARG A 170 -7.47 -20.97 -14.35
C ARG A 170 -8.94 -21.24 -14.67
N ASN A 171 -9.16 -21.89 -15.81
CA ASN A 171 -10.43 -22.48 -16.26
C ASN A 171 -11.66 -21.56 -16.17
N PHE A 172 -11.63 -20.43 -16.89
CA PHE A 172 -12.87 -19.72 -17.17
C PHE A 172 -13.74 -20.54 -18.14
N PRO A 173 -15.07 -20.57 -17.94
CA PRO A 173 -15.96 -21.11 -18.95
C PRO A 173 -15.83 -20.29 -20.24
N GLU A 174 -16.05 -20.94 -21.39
CA GLU A 174 -16.02 -20.29 -22.70
C GLU A 174 -16.89 -19.02 -22.75
N SER A 175 -18.02 -19.03 -22.04
CA SER A 175 -18.92 -17.88 -21.91
C SER A 175 -18.25 -16.61 -21.38
N ASP A 176 -17.31 -16.73 -20.44
CA ASP A 176 -16.61 -15.57 -19.88
C ASP A 176 -15.50 -15.07 -20.80
N TRP A 177 -14.84 -15.98 -21.54
CA TRP A 177 -13.94 -15.58 -22.63
C TRP A 177 -14.69 -14.81 -23.72
N LEU A 178 -15.90 -15.22 -24.07
CA LEU A 178 -16.75 -14.51 -25.03
C LEU A 178 -17.19 -13.12 -24.51
N LYS A 179 -17.44 -12.97 -23.20
CA LYS A 179 -17.70 -11.65 -22.60
C LYS A 179 -16.50 -10.72 -22.70
N LEU A 180 -15.29 -11.23 -22.44
CA LEU A 180 -14.06 -10.44 -22.61
C LEU A 180 -13.88 -9.98 -24.06
N LEU A 181 -14.05 -10.89 -25.04
CA LEU A 181 -13.97 -10.55 -26.46
C LEU A 181 -15.01 -9.50 -26.86
N ARG A 182 -16.26 -9.67 -26.41
CA ARG A 182 -17.31 -8.67 -26.64
C ARG A 182 -16.97 -7.33 -25.99
N TRP A 183 -16.49 -7.33 -24.76
CA TRP A 183 -16.10 -6.11 -24.05
C TRP A 183 -15.00 -5.36 -24.82
N GLN A 184 -13.96 -6.03 -25.31
CA GLN A 184 -12.92 -5.33 -26.05
C GLN A 184 -13.41 -4.83 -27.42
N ASP A 185 -14.31 -5.54 -28.09
CA ASP A 185 -14.95 -5.06 -29.34
C ASP A 185 -15.77 -3.79 -29.09
N GLU A 186 -16.60 -3.79 -28.04
CA GLU A 186 -17.53 -2.71 -27.73
C GLU A 186 -16.85 -1.50 -27.06
N ALA A 187 -16.02 -1.74 -26.05
CA ALA A 187 -15.42 -0.69 -25.23
C ALA A 187 -14.11 -0.15 -25.79
N LEU A 188 -13.33 -0.99 -26.49
CA LEU A 188 -12.01 -0.63 -27.03
C LEU A 188 -12.00 -0.55 -28.56
N GLY A 189 -13.14 -0.76 -29.22
CA GLY A 189 -13.24 -0.74 -30.68
C GLY A 189 -12.38 -1.82 -31.36
N GLY A 190 -12.16 -2.95 -30.68
CA GLY A 190 -11.31 -4.03 -31.18
C GLY A 190 -9.80 -3.86 -30.88
N ASP A 191 -9.36 -2.75 -30.29
CA ASP A 191 -7.93 -2.49 -30.11
C ASP A 191 -7.27 -3.41 -29.06
N GLY A 192 -8.06 -4.04 -28.18
CA GLY A 192 -7.56 -4.93 -27.14
C GLY A 192 -7.05 -6.29 -27.66
N PHE A 193 -7.39 -6.65 -28.89
CA PHE A 193 -7.09 -7.95 -29.48
C PHE A 193 -6.52 -7.81 -30.88
N LEU A 194 -5.34 -8.37 -31.11
CA LEU A 194 -4.75 -8.47 -32.43
C LEU A 194 -5.28 -9.73 -33.13
N PRO A 195 -5.88 -9.61 -34.33
CA PRO A 195 -6.24 -10.78 -35.12
C PRO A 195 -5.04 -11.70 -35.32
N TRP A 196 -5.26 -13.01 -35.22
CA TRP A 196 -4.22 -13.98 -35.52
C TRP A 196 -3.86 -13.92 -37.01
N THR A 197 -2.57 -13.77 -37.28
CA THR A 197 -2.03 -13.66 -38.63
C THR A 197 -0.97 -14.73 -38.87
N PRO A 198 -1.02 -15.45 -40.01
CA PRO A 198 0.03 -16.42 -40.34
C PRO A 198 1.40 -15.75 -40.41
N PHE A 199 2.40 -16.43 -39.84
CA PHE A 199 3.79 -15.99 -39.83
C PHE A 199 4.73 -17.18 -40.00
N ASP A 200 5.78 -17.03 -40.79
CA ASP A 200 6.80 -18.06 -40.95
C ASP A 200 7.97 -17.77 -40.00
N HIS A 201 7.98 -18.43 -38.84
CA HIS A 201 8.99 -18.20 -37.82
C HIS A 201 10.31 -18.87 -38.21
N PRO A 202 11.46 -18.16 -38.19
CA PRO A 202 12.74 -18.69 -38.64
C PRO A 202 13.18 -20.01 -37.97
N GLN A 203 12.70 -20.25 -36.74
CA GLN A 203 13.00 -21.46 -35.97
C GLN A 203 11.83 -22.46 -35.92
N LEU A 204 10.58 -21.97 -35.88
CA LEU A 204 9.41 -22.83 -35.60
C LEU A 204 8.62 -23.19 -36.86
N GLY A 205 8.96 -22.58 -38.00
CA GLY A 205 8.17 -22.68 -39.23
C GLY A 205 6.82 -21.97 -39.09
N PRO A 206 5.75 -22.48 -39.71
CA PRO A 206 4.44 -21.83 -39.72
C PRO A 206 3.83 -21.71 -38.32
N VAL A 207 3.59 -20.48 -37.89
CA VAL A 207 2.90 -20.11 -36.64
C VAL A 207 1.88 -18.99 -36.90
N GLU A 208 1.14 -18.59 -35.87
CA GLU A 208 0.30 -17.39 -35.91
C GLU A 208 0.79 -16.38 -34.86
N ILE A 209 0.78 -15.09 -35.20
CA ILE A 209 1.06 -13.99 -34.28
C ILE A 209 -0.20 -13.17 -34.11
N GLY A 210 -0.53 -12.83 -32.86
CA GLY A 210 -1.73 -12.10 -32.49
C GLY A 210 -2.17 -12.36 -31.05
N GLY A 211 -3.46 -12.17 -30.80
CA GLY A 211 -4.09 -12.36 -29.51
C GLY A 211 -4.19 -11.09 -28.66
N TRP A 212 -4.44 -11.29 -27.37
CA TRP A 212 -4.66 -10.19 -26.43
C TRP A 212 -3.42 -9.30 -26.25
N LYS A 213 -3.60 -7.98 -26.31
CA LYS A 213 -2.60 -6.99 -25.88
C LYS A 213 -2.49 -6.96 -24.35
N ARG A 214 -2.05 -8.07 -23.74
CA ARG A 214 -2.19 -8.34 -22.29
C ARG A 214 -1.67 -7.23 -21.38
N MET A 215 -0.61 -6.53 -21.79
CA MET A 215 -0.05 -5.43 -20.99
C MET A 215 -1.05 -4.27 -20.81
N PHE A 216 -1.87 -3.99 -21.83
CA PHE A 216 -2.81 -2.88 -21.89
C PHE A 216 -4.28 -3.32 -21.79
N THR A 217 -4.54 -4.58 -21.48
CA THR A 217 -5.89 -5.11 -21.25
C THR A 217 -6.01 -5.88 -19.96
N PHE A 218 -5.06 -6.77 -19.62
CA PHE A 218 -5.09 -7.56 -18.38
C PHE A 218 -4.25 -6.93 -17.28
N ARG A 219 -3.01 -6.54 -17.59
CA ARG A 219 -2.07 -6.04 -16.59
C ARG A 219 -2.40 -4.60 -16.18
N ASN A 220 -2.64 -3.73 -17.15
CA ASN A 220 -2.94 -2.32 -16.92
C ASN A 220 -4.25 -1.94 -17.61
N PRO A 221 -4.92 -0.87 -17.16
CA PRO A 221 -6.09 -0.36 -17.86
C PRO A 221 -5.72 0.09 -19.27
N PRO A 222 -6.59 -0.11 -20.27
CA PRO A 222 -6.46 0.50 -21.58
C PRO A 222 -6.30 2.03 -21.46
N PRO A 223 -5.17 2.62 -21.92
CA PRO A 223 -4.84 4.02 -21.64
C PRO A 223 -5.89 5.03 -22.09
N ALA A 224 -6.48 4.84 -23.27
CA ALA A 224 -7.43 5.78 -23.87
C ALA A 224 -8.85 5.71 -23.29
N HIS A 225 -9.14 4.72 -22.42
CA HIS A 225 -10.50 4.44 -21.97
C HIS A 225 -10.66 4.46 -20.45
N TYR A 226 -9.69 3.91 -19.71
CA TYR A 226 -9.86 3.65 -18.28
C TYR A 226 -8.75 4.26 -17.40
N LEU A 227 -7.57 4.52 -17.96
CA LEU A 227 -6.40 4.93 -17.17
C LEU A 227 -6.61 6.25 -16.44
N GLU A 228 -7.15 7.28 -17.11
CA GLU A 228 -7.31 8.60 -16.50
C GLU A 228 -8.27 8.57 -15.30
N GLU A 229 -9.46 7.98 -15.47
CA GLU A 229 -10.45 7.89 -14.39
C GLU A 229 -9.91 7.08 -13.21
N MET A 230 -9.29 5.93 -13.49
CA MET A 230 -8.69 5.08 -12.47
C MET A 230 -7.57 5.79 -11.71
N ALA A 231 -6.67 6.48 -12.41
CA ALA A 231 -5.59 7.26 -11.79
C ALA A 231 -6.16 8.41 -10.94
N ARG A 232 -7.20 9.09 -11.44
CA ARG A 232 -7.88 10.18 -10.71
C ARG A 232 -8.53 9.68 -9.42
N ALA A 233 -9.28 8.58 -9.47
CA ALA A 233 -9.91 7.97 -8.31
C ALA A 233 -8.89 7.55 -7.24
N ASN A 234 -7.83 6.86 -7.67
CA ASN A 234 -6.77 6.40 -6.77
C ASN A 234 -5.94 7.55 -6.19
N CYS A 235 -5.70 8.60 -6.97
CA CYS A 235 -5.06 9.82 -6.48
C CYS A 235 -5.91 10.49 -5.40
N ARG A 236 -7.24 10.57 -5.56
CA ARG A 236 -8.13 11.09 -4.51
C ARG A 236 -8.05 10.26 -3.23
N PHE A 237 -7.98 8.93 -3.34
CA PHE A 237 -7.74 8.08 -2.15
C PHE A 237 -6.41 8.42 -1.48
N THR A 238 -5.31 8.51 -2.22
CA THR A 238 -3.99 8.87 -1.65
C THR A 238 -4.02 10.23 -0.96
N LEU A 239 -4.68 11.23 -1.55
CA LEU A 239 -4.82 12.55 -0.94
C LEU A 239 -5.66 12.51 0.34
N ARG A 240 -6.73 11.71 0.36
CA ARG A 240 -7.54 11.50 1.58
C ARG A 240 -6.76 10.76 2.67
N HIS A 241 -6.00 9.74 2.31
CA HIS A 241 -5.11 9.04 3.22
C HIS A 241 -4.06 10.00 3.81
N ALA A 242 -3.41 10.82 2.98
CA ALA A 242 -2.49 11.85 3.46
C ALA A 242 -3.16 12.87 4.39
N ALA A 243 -4.41 13.25 4.11
CA ALA A 243 -5.18 14.15 4.97
C ALA A 243 -5.57 13.55 6.34
N CYS A 244 -5.37 12.24 6.54
CA CYS A 244 -5.53 11.60 7.83
C CYS A 244 -4.34 11.82 8.78
N ALA A 245 -3.22 12.37 8.30
CA ALA A 245 -2.02 12.60 9.11
C ALA A 245 -2.30 13.38 10.41
N PRO A 246 -1.47 13.20 11.46
CA PRO A 246 -1.54 14.00 12.67
C PRO A 246 -1.35 15.49 12.33
N LYS A 247 -2.04 16.37 13.05
CA LYS A 247 -1.95 17.81 12.83
C LYS A 247 -1.90 18.54 14.15
N LEU A 248 -0.68 18.79 14.62
CA LEU A 248 -0.42 19.56 15.83
C LEU A 248 -0.82 21.03 15.65
N ARG A 249 -1.41 21.60 16.69
CA ARG A 249 -1.71 23.03 16.78
C ARG A 249 -1.50 23.50 18.22
N LEU A 250 -1.00 24.73 18.34
CA LEU A 250 -1.07 25.50 19.57
C LEU A 250 -2.47 26.11 19.64
N ARG A 251 -3.31 25.60 20.54
CA ARG A 251 -4.71 26.03 20.68
C ARG A 251 -4.79 27.38 21.36
N ASP A 252 -4.17 27.48 22.53
CA ASP A 252 -4.12 28.67 23.37
C ASP A 252 -2.68 28.87 23.84
N VAL A 253 -2.22 30.12 23.84
CA VAL A 253 -0.97 30.54 24.48
C VAL A 253 -1.26 31.83 25.23
N THR A 254 -1.07 31.81 26.54
CA THR A 254 -1.28 32.97 27.41
C THR A 254 0.01 33.32 28.14
N ALA A 255 0.25 34.63 28.24
CA ALA A 255 1.34 35.21 29.01
C ALA A 255 0.72 36.15 30.03
N THR A 256 0.68 35.74 31.29
CA THR A 256 0.09 36.53 32.38
C THR A 256 1.21 37.17 33.20
N PRO A 257 1.30 38.50 33.29
CA PRO A 257 2.28 39.14 34.15
C PRO A 257 1.92 38.88 35.62
N LEU A 258 2.89 38.40 36.39
CA LEU A 258 2.79 38.22 37.84
C LEU A 258 3.63 39.24 38.62
N GLY A 259 4.42 40.05 37.91
CA GLY A 259 5.24 41.15 38.42
C GLY A 259 6.14 41.72 37.33
N ASP A 260 7.01 42.69 37.67
CA ASP A 260 7.81 43.46 36.71
C ASP A 260 8.70 42.60 35.79
N ARG A 261 9.18 41.46 36.29
CA ARG A 261 10.05 40.51 35.57
C ARG A 261 9.63 39.05 35.74
N LEU A 262 8.35 38.81 36.04
CA LEU A 262 7.80 37.49 36.28
C LEU A 262 6.53 37.29 35.46
N TRP A 263 6.50 36.20 34.69
CA TRP A 263 5.39 35.84 33.82
C TRP A 263 5.00 34.39 34.05
N GLN A 264 3.70 34.12 34.07
CA GLN A 264 3.17 32.79 33.90
C GLN A 264 2.84 32.58 32.42
N ILE A 265 3.53 31.62 31.81
CA ILE A 265 3.23 31.19 30.45
C ILE A 265 2.41 29.90 30.52
N SER A 266 1.32 29.84 29.77
CA SER A 266 0.51 28.62 29.64
C SER A 266 0.21 28.37 28.17
N ALA A 267 0.44 27.15 27.71
CA ALA A 267 0.18 26.74 26.34
C ALA A 267 -0.63 25.45 26.32
N VAL A 268 -1.60 25.37 25.40
CA VAL A 268 -2.40 24.16 25.16
C VAL A 268 -2.04 23.66 23.76
N VAL A 269 -1.53 22.43 23.68
CA VAL A 269 -1.23 21.75 22.41
C VAL A 269 -2.32 20.74 22.11
N ASP A 270 -2.88 20.75 20.89
CA ASP A 270 -3.83 19.75 20.44
C ASP A 270 -3.39 19.07 19.14
N ASN A 271 -3.84 17.82 18.95
CA ASN A 271 -3.79 17.14 17.66
C ASN A 271 -5.17 17.23 17.00
N THR A 272 -5.30 17.96 15.90
CA THR A 272 -6.54 18.09 15.12
C THR A 272 -6.65 17.07 13.99
N GLY A 273 -5.59 16.28 13.76
CA GLY A 273 -5.51 15.24 12.75
C GLY A 273 -6.40 14.03 13.03
N TYR A 274 -6.54 13.14 12.04
CA TYR A 274 -7.28 11.89 12.25
C TYR A 274 -6.44 10.89 13.06
N LEU A 275 -5.21 10.66 12.62
CA LEU A 275 -4.24 9.79 13.26
C LEU A 275 -3.67 10.41 14.55
N PRO A 276 -3.32 9.59 15.56
CA PRO A 276 -2.55 10.05 16.71
C PRO A 276 -1.14 10.48 16.32
N THR A 277 -0.48 11.28 17.14
CA THR A 277 0.91 11.69 16.85
C THR A 277 1.91 10.54 16.88
N SER A 278 1.53 9.40 17.47
CA SER A 278 2.27 8.14 17.38
C SER A 278 2.04 7.36 16.08
N LEU A 279 1.16 7.82 15.18
CA LEU A 279 0.64 7.14 14.00
C LEU A 279 -0.19 5.88 14.29
N SER A 280 0.39 4.89 14.96
CA SER A 280 -0.23 3.58 15.21
C SER A 280 0.22 2.99 16.55
N ALA A 281 -0.49 1.98 17.04
CA ALA A 281 -0.03 1.18 18.17
C ALA A 281 1.23 0.38 17.81
N GLN A 282 1.33 -0.07 16.57
CA GLN A 282 2.52 -0.72 16.03
C GLN A 282 3.77 0.17 16.12
N ALA A 283 3.70 1.45 15.75
CA ALA A 283 4.83 2.38 15.86
C ALA A 283 5.31 2.55 17.31
N VAL A 284 4.38 2.55 18.28
CA VAL A 284 4.71 2.61 19.71
C VAL A 284 5.40 1.32 20.15
N ALA A 285 4.86 0.16 19.75
CA ALA A 285 5.41 -1.15 20.09
C ALA A 285 6.81 -1.38 19.50
N MET A 286 7.10 -0.81 18.32
CA MET A 286 8.41 -0.89 17.67
C MET A 286 9.39 0.20 18.15
N HIS A 287 8.99 1.08 19.08
CA HIS A 287 9.79 2.22 19.56
C HIS A 287 10.16 3.25 18.48
N GLU A 288 9.36 3.34 17.42
CA GLU A 288 9.53 4.30 16.33
C GLU A 288 8.75 5.60 16.57
N ALA A 289 7.66 5.53 17.33
CA ALA A 289 6.88 6.71 17.71
C ALA A 289 7.63 7.57 18.74
N LYS A 290 7.94 8.82 18.38
CA LYS A 290 8.50 9.81 19.32
C LYS A 290 7.38 10.61 20.00
N PRO A 291 7.50 10.93 21.29
CA PRO A 291 6.54 11.79 21.96
C PRO A 291 6.59 13.22 21.42
N VAL A 292 5.49 13.94 21.61
CA VAL A 292 5.39 15.37 21.32
C VAL A 292 6.09 16.11 22.46
N ALA A 293 7.01 17.02 22.13
CA ALA A 293 7.61 17.93 23.09
C ALA A 293 7.14 19.35 22.82
N ALA A 294 6.83 20.09 23.89
CA ALA A 294 6.69 21.54 23.85
C ALA A 294 7.93 22.18 24.47
N GLU A 295 8.46 23.21 23.83
CA GLU A 295 9.66 23.93 24.26
C GLU A 295 9.38 25.42 24.26
N LEU A 296 9.78 26.12 25.33
CA LEU A 296 9.73 27.56 25.43
C LEU A 296 11.16 28.11 25.40
N SER A 297 11.51 28.79 24.31
CA SER A 297 12.77 29.51 24.19
C SER A 297 12.58 31.01 24.40
N GLY A 298 13.61 31.69 24.89
CA GLY A 298 13.59 33.11 25.20
C GLY A 298 14.98 33.73 25.26
N PRO A 299 15.10 34.98 25.71
CA PRO A 299 16.40 35.66 25.80
C PRO A 299 17.30 35.00 26.87
N PRO A 300 18.64 35.17 26.80
CA PRO A 300 19.58 34.51 27.72
C PRO A 300 19.34 34.81 29.21
N GLU A 301 18.72 35.95 29.53
CA GLU A 301 18.39 36.36 30.90
C GLU A 301 17.08 35.73 31.42
N MET A 302 16.33 35.02 30.55
CA MET A 302 15.13 34.30 30.94
C MET A 302 15.52 33.09 31.81
N ASN A 303 14.91 33.01 32.99
CA ASN A 303 15.12 31.91 33.92
C ASN A 303 13.77 31.27 34.27
N PHE A 304 13.72 29.95 34.30
CA PHE A 304 12.53 29.21 34.71
C PHE A 304 12.47 29.14 36.23
N VAL A 305 11.56 29.91 36.82
CA VAL A 305 11.29 29.86 38.28
C VAL A 305 10.50 28.60 38.64
N GLN A 306 9.55 28.21 37.79
CA GLN A 306 8.75 26.99 37.91
C GLN A 306 8.47 26.44 36.51
N GLY A 307 8.40 25.11 36.40
CA GLY A 307 8.28 24.41 35.11
C GLY A 307 9.63 24.08 34.50
N MET A 308 9.62 23.56 33.28
CA MET A 308 10.82 23.18 32.54
C MET A 308 10.81 23.88 31.18
N GLU A 309 12.01 24.14 30.65
CA GLU A 309 12.22 24.66 29.30
C GLU A 309 11.54 23.77 28.24
N ARG A 310 11.65 22.46 28.42
CA ARG A 310 11.07 21.44 27.56
C ARG A 310 10.21 20.48 28.38
N VAL A 311 8.99 20.26 27.90
CA VAL A 311 8.03 19.34 28.51
C VAL A 311 7.67 18.25 27.50
N ASP A 312 7.75 17.00 27.94
CA ASP A 312 7.25 15.84 27.21
C ASP A 312 5.72 15.74 27.42
N LEU A 313 4.97 15.80 26.32
CA LEU A 313 3.51 15.74 26.29
C LEU A 313 2.99 14.34 25.92
N GLY A 314 3.88 13.35 25.81
CA GLY A 314 3.56 12.01 25.36
C GLY A 314 3.04 11.98 23.92
N HIS A 315 2.14 11.04 23.62
CA HIS A 315 1.47 10.97 22.33
C HIS A 315 0.08 11.58 22.42
N LEU A 316 -0.22 12.55 21.55
CA LEU A 316 -1.51 13.20 21.52
C LEU A 316 -2.49 12.43 20.63
N ALA A 317 -3.61 12.03 21.24
CA ALA A 317 -4.68 11.30 20.57
C ALA A 317 -5.24 12.06 19.35
N GLY A 318 -5.36 11.36 18.23
CA GLY A 318 -6.03 11.87 17.03
C GLY A 318 -7.54 11.67 17.10
N ARG A 319 -8.29 12.21 16.13
CA ARG A 319 -9.77 12.04 16.08
C ARG A 319 -10.19 10.57 16.11
N MET A 320 -9.39 9.66 15.53
CA MET A 320 -9.72 8.25 15.57
C MET A 320 -9.80 7.70 17.00
N GLN A 321 -8.97 8.19 17.93
CA GLN A 321 -8.91 7.73 19.32
C GLN A 321 -9.87 8.50 20.25
N ARG A 322 -10.58 9.51 19.73
CA ARG A 322 -11.54 10.34 20.47
C ARG A 322 -12.94 9.79 20.27
N HIS A 323 -13.24 8.69 20.97
CA HIS A 323 -14.48 7.94 20.79
C HIS A 323 -15.74 8.69 21.23
N ILE A 324 -15.63 9.63 22.17
CA ILE A 324 -16.72 10.50 22.64
C ILE A 324 -16.11 11.73 23.34
N ALA A 325 -16.85 12.85 23.38
CA ALA A 325 -16.44 14.06 24.09
C ALA A 325 -16.21 13.85 25.60
N TYR A 326 -16.82 12.82 26.17
CA TYR A 326 -16.58 12.30 27.52
C TYR A 326 -17.01 10.83 27.56
N SER A 327 -16.15 9.93 28.05
CA SER A 327 -16.49 8.56 28.39
C SER A 327 -16.27 8.34 29.89
N ARG A 328 -17.28 7.82 30.59
CA ARG A 328 -17.11 7.33 31.98
C ARG A 328 -16.42 5.96 32.06
N PHE A 329 -16.07 5.37 30.91
CA PHE A 329 -15.57 4.00 30.79
C PHE A 329 -14.13 3.95 30.24
N TYR A 330 -13.52 5.09 29.95
CA TYR A 330 -12.11 5.20 29.60
C TYR A 330 -11.45 6.15 30.60
N ASP A 331 -10.50 5.64 31.37
CA ASP A 331 -9.55 6.48 32.09
C ASP A 331 -8.64 7.12 31.07
N TRP A 332 -8.77 8.44 30.90
CA TRP A 332 -7.84 9.21 30.09
C TRP A 332 -6.49 9.19 30.82
N PRO A 333 -5.39 8.70 30.21
CA PRO A 333 -4.08 8.97 30.77
C PRO A 333 -3.92 10.49 30.82
N SER A 334 -3.63 10.98 32.03
CA SER A 334 -3.47 12.41 32.33
C SER A 334 -2.17 12.94 31.77
#